data_AF-A0A0T5VP92-F1
#
_entry.id   AF-A0A0T5VP92-F1
#
_cell.length_a   1.000
_cell.length_b   1.000
_cell.length_c   1.000
_cell.angle_alpha   90.00
_cell.angle_beta   90.00
_cell.angle_gamma   90.00
#
_symmetry.space_group_name_H-M   'P 1'
#
loop_
_entity.id
_entity.type
_entity.pdbx_description
1 polymer ?
#
loop_
_entity_poly.entity_id
_entity_poly.type
_entity_poly.pdbx_seq_one_letter_code
_entity_poly.pdbx_strand_id
1 'polypeptide(L)'
;MKKILLLLLAFASVIHVSCKKNNSNGSNNDGPGEVYGKWKLTETMQDPGDGSGRYKKVSGQTKYLILNKSADKAGKFEGDALPDLFSFRILDSVKMEVYSNTYKMPMIYQYKVSAKSLQLNPPCFEGCGYRFVRE
;
A
#
# COMPACT_ATOMS: atom_id res chain seq x y z
N MET A 1 7.50 19.25 57.12
CA MET A 1 7.40 18.38 55.91
C MET A 1 6.45 18.98 54.88
N LYS A 2 6.81 20.10 54.24
CA LYS A 2 6.01 20.72 53.15
C LYS A 2 6.85 21.22 51.96
N LYS A 3 8.19 21.20 52.09
CA LYS A 3 9.13 21.66 51.05
C LYS A 3 9.58 20.55 50.10
N ILE A 4 9.39 19.28 50.47
CA ILE A 4 9.75 18.11 49.63
C ILE A 4 8.66 17.80 48.60
N LEU A 5 7.40 18.14 48.89
CA LEU A 5 6.27 17.91 47.98
C LEU A 5 6.33 18.79 46.72
N LEU A 6 6.96 19.97 46.81
CA LEU A 6 7.13 20.91 45.69
C LEU A 6 8.25 20.50 44.72
N LEU A 7 9.19 19.65 45.13
CA LEU A 7 10.29 19.16 44.28
C LEU A 7 9.87 17.96 43.40
N LEU A 8 8.88 17.17 43.82
CA LEU A 8 8.36 16.04 43.05
C LEU A 8 7.41 16.46 41.91
N LEU A 9 6.78 17.65 42.01
CA LEU A 9 5.92 18.18 40.94
C LEU A 9 6.73 18.78 39.76
N ALA A 10 7.98 19.17 39.99
CA ALA A 10 8.82 19.81 38.97
C ALA A 10 9.50 18.82 38.00
N PHE A 11 9.60 17.53 38.37
CA PHE A 11 10.21 16.50 37.52
C PHE A 11 9.23 15.80 36.57
N ALA A 12 7.92 15.98 36.76
CA ALA A 12 6.89 15.31 35.96
C ALA A 12 6.60 15.99 34.61
N SER A 13 7.11 17.20 34.35
CA SER A 13 6.73 18.02 33.19
C SER A 13 7.69 17.94 31.99
N VAL A 14 8.74 17.12 32.01
CA VAL A 14 9.81 17.15 30.98
C VAL A 14 9.70 16.04 29.92
N ILE A 15 8.69 15.16 29.95
CA ILE A 15 8.62 13.99 29.04
C ILE A 15 7.70 14.16 27.82
N HIS A 16 7.26 15.37 27.48
CA HIS A 16 6.33 15.59 26.34
C HIS A 16 6.97 16.14 25.06
N VAL A 17 8.28 15.95 24.84
CA VAL A 17 8.93 16.31 23.58
C VAL A 17 9.63 15.09 22.96
N SER A 18 8.86 14.12 22.46
CA SER A 18 9.32 13.28 21.34
C SER A 18 8.19 12.52 20.67
N CYS A 19 7.47 13.21 19.78
CA CYS A 19 6.94 12.60 18.57
C CYS A 19 6.89 13.66 17.49
N LYS A 20 8.07 14.17 17.09
CA LYS A 20 8.17 14.76 15.76
C LYS A 20 8.11 13.58 14.80
N LYS A 21 6.93 13.29 14.24
CA LYS A 21 6.82 12.42 13.08
C LYS A 21 7.56 13.14 11.95
N ASN A 22 8.87 12.91 11.88
CA ASN A 22 9.62 13.19 10.68
C ASN A 22 8.96 12.32 9.61
N ASN A 23 8.17 12.95 8.74
CA ASN A 23 7.79 12.36 7.47
C ASN A 23 9.08 12.24 6.65
N SER A 24 9.86 11.21 6.98
CA SER A 24 11.02 10.77 6.23
C SER A 24 10.55 10.44 4.83
N ASN A 25 10.88 11.34 3.90
CA ASN A 25 11.11 11.15 2.48
C ASN A 25 10.53 9.86 1.88
N GLY A 26 9.47 10.01 1.08
CA GLY A 26 8.98 8.97 0.15
C GLY A 26 7.48 8.70 0.16
N SER A 27 6.67 9.44 0.92
CA SER A 27 5.22 9.32 0.84
C SER A 27 4.63 10.48 0.05
N ASN A 28 4.12 10.18 -1.14
CA ASN A 28 3.26 11.07 -1.91
C ASN A 28 2.25 11.75 -0.97
N ASN A 29 2.31 13.08 -0.88
CA ASN A 29 1.47 13.94 -0.03
C ASN A 29 0.01 14.04 -0.51
N ASP A 30 -0.50 13.00 -1.17
CA ASP A 30 -1.75 13.03 -1.90
C ASP A 30 -2.98 12.76 -1.02
N GLY A 31 -2.87 12.87 0.31
CA GLY A 31 -3.97 12.59 1.24
C GLY A 31 -4.34 11.11 1.36
N PRO A 32 -5.32 10.76 2.23
CA PRO A 32 -5.80 9.39 2.37
C PRO A 32 -6.46 8.94 1.07
N GLY A 33 -6.07 7.76 0.57
CA GLY A 33 -6.58 7.17 -0.66
C GLY A 33 -7.54 6.02 -0.43
N GLU A 34 -8.53 5.88 -1.31
CA GLU A 34 -9.39 4.70 -1.41
C GLU A 34 -8.88 3.76 -2.51
N VAL A 35 -8.86 2.44 -2.29
CA VAL A 35 -8.39 1.48 -3.30
C VAL A 35 -9.30 1.40 -4.52
N TYR A 36 -10.60 1.65 -4.34
CA TYR A 36 -11.58 1.55 -5.41
C TYR A 36 -11.38 2.65 -6.46
N GLY A 37 -11.69 2.31 -7.71
CA GLY A 37 -11.59 3.21 -8.86
C GLY A 37 -10.78 2.62 -10.02
N LYS A 38 -10.52 3.49 -10.99
CA LYS A 38 -9.76 3.18 -12.20
C LYS A 38 -8.30 3.63 -12.05
N TRP A 39 -7.39 2.74 -12.42
CA TRP A 39 -5.97 2.86 -12.17
C TRP A 39 -5.20 2.53 -13.45
N LYS A 40 -4.39 3.47 -13.94
CA LYS A 40 -3.51 3.26 -15.10
C LYS A 40 -2.19 2.65 -14.65
N LEU A 41 -1.79 1.52 -15.22
CA LEU A 41 -0.50 0.89 -14.92
C LEU A 41 0.64 1.76 -15.47
N THR A 42 1.61 2.10 -14.62
CA THR A 42 2.75 2.95 -14.98
C THR A 42 4.09 2.26 -14.85
N GLU A 43 4.27 1.40 -13.85
CA GLU A 43 5.54 0.72 -13.62
C GLU A 43 5.33 -0.71 -13.12
N THR A 44 6.27 -1.59 -13.46
CA THR A 44 6.38 -2.95 -12.91
C THR A 44 7.77 -3.19 -12.36
N MET A 45 7.87 -4.11 -11.41
CA MET A 45 9.13 -4.54 -10.82
C MET A 45 9.16 -6.06 -10.74
N GLN A 46 10.32 -6.63 -11.06
CA GLN A 46 10.64 -8.03 -10.82
C GLN A 46 12.15 -8.09 -10.52
N ASP A 47 12.49 -8.63 -9.35
CA ASP A 47 13.86 -8.85 -8.91
C ASP A 47 14.31 -10.25 -9.37
N PRO A 48 15.50 -10.39 -9.97
CA PRO A 48 16.01 -11.69 -10.42
C PRO A 48 16.63 -12.53 -9.28
N GLY A 49 16.62 -12.04 -8.04
CA GLY A 49 17.16 -12.72 -6.86
C GLY A 49 18.51 -12.19 -6.39
N ASP A 50 19.01 -11.11 -6.99
CA ASP A 50 20.29 -10.46 -6.64
C ASP A 50 20.10 -9.12 -5.90
N GLY A 51 18.85 -8.72 -5.63
CA GLY A 51 18.52 -7.45 -4.97
C GLY A 51 18.59 -6.23 -5.91
N SER A 52 18.81 -6.44 -7.21
CA SER A 52 18.86 -5.37 -8.21
C SER A 52 17.49 -4.96 -8.73
N GLY A 53 16.39 -5.59 -8.27
CA GLY A 53 15.03 -5.28 -8.71
C GLY A 53 14.68 -3.81 -8.55
N ARG A 54 14.25 -3.17 -9.62
CA ARG A 54 13.78 -1.77 -9.63
C ARG A 54 12.50 -1.67 -10.45
N TYR A 55 11.64 -0.71 -10.10
CA TYR A 55 10.50 -0.35 -10.93
C TYR A 55 10.96 0.22 -12.27
N LYS A 56 10.41 -0.32 -13.35
CA LYS A 56 10.62 0.14 -14.72
C LYS A 56 9.29 0.58 -15.29
N LYS A 57 9.29 1.68 -16.05
CA LYS A 57 8.10 2.17 -16.75
C LYS A 57 7.60 1.12 -17.73
N VAL A 58 6.29 0.92 -17.77
CA VAL A 58 5.68 0.06 -18.80
C VAL A 58 5.73 0.76 -20.15
N SER A 59 5.97 -0.02 -21.20
CA SER A 59 5.94 0.43 -22.61
C SER A 59 4.84 -0.31 -23.37
N GLY A 60 4.40 0.25 -24.50
CA GLY A 60 3.35 -0.31 -25.34
C GLY A 60 1.95 0.25 -25.03
N GLN A 61 0.92 -0.57 -25.28
CA GLN A 61 -0.47 -0.18 -25.01
C GLN A 61 -0.68 0.13 -23.53
N THR A 62 -1.45 1.19 -23.26
CA THR A 62 -1.83 1.54 -21.90
C THR A 62 -2.76 0.48 -21.34
N LYS A 63 -2.44 -0.03 -20.14
CA LYS A 63 -3.25 -1.00 -19.42
C LYS A 63 -3.88 -0.38 -18.18
N TYR A 64 -5.08 -0.84 -17.85
CA TYR A 64 -5.87 -0.37 -16.74
C TYR A 64 -6.22 -1.50 -15.78
N LEU A 65 -6.29 -1.12 -14.51
CA LEU A 65 -6.86 -1.89 -13.42
C LEU A 65 -8.10 -1.14 -12.93
N ILE A 66 -9.21 -1.84 -12.80
CA ILE A 66 -10.45 -1.31 -12.21
C ILE A 66 -10.73 -2.12 -10.95
N LEU A 67 -10.85 -1.44 -9.81
CA LEU A 67 -11.20 -2.03 -8.52
C LEU A 67 -12.61 -1.59 -8.14
N ASN A 68 -13.58 -2.47 -8.38
CA ASN A 68 -15.00 -2.20 -8.10
C ASN A 68 -15.37 -2.66 -6.69
N LYS A 69 -16.04 -1.80 -5.91
CA LYS A 69 -16.54 -2.16 -4.57
C LYS A 69 -17.70 -3.14 -4.70
N SER A 70 -17.62 -4.29 -4.03
CA SER A 70 -18.71 -5.29 -3.98
C SER A 70 -19.39 -5.33 -2.61
N ALA A 71 -18.64 -5.13 -1.53
CA ALA A 71 -19.13 -5.04 -0.16
C ALA A 71 -18.15 -4.21 0.69
N ASP A 72 -18.41 -4.08 1.99
CA ASP A 72 -17.42 -3.48 2.90
C ASP A 72 -16.11 -4.26 2.84
N LYS A 73 -15.01 -3.53 2.62
CA LYS A 73 -13.65 -4.07 2.48
C LYS A 73 -13.49 -5.17 1.41
N ALA A 74 -14.42 -5.30 0.45
CA ALA A 74 -14.32 -6.29 -0.62
C ALA A 74 -14.56 -5.67 -1.99
N GLY A 75 -14.02 -6.30 -3.03
CA GLY A 75 -14.18 -5.83 -4.39
C GLY A 75 -13.80 -6.84 -5.46
N LYS A 76 -13.96 -6.41 -6.71
CA LYS A 76 -13.61 -7.17 -7.91
C LYS A 76 -12.45 -6.50 -8.65
N PHE A 77 -11.60 -7.33 -9.24
CA PHE A 77 -10.60 -6.89 -10.22
C PHE A 77 -11.21 -6.95 -11.62
N GLU A 78 -11.02 -5.89 -12.38
CA GLU A 78 -11.37 -5.80 -13.80
C GLU A 78 -10.26 -5.06 -14.57
N GLY A 79 -10.29 -5.13 -15.90
CA GLY A 79 -9.29 -4.52 -16.77
C GLY A 79 -8.22 -5.49 -17.26
N ASP A 80 -7.24 -4.96 -17.98
CA ASP A 80 -6.24 -5.71 -18.75
C ASP A 80 -4.83 -5.66 -18.12
N ALA A 81 -4.65 -4.89 -17.04
CA ALA A 81 -3.38 -4.82 -16.33
C ALA A 81 -3.06 -6.12 -15.57
N LEU A 82 -4.07 -6.76 -14.96
CA LEU A 82 -3.94 -7.96 -14.12
C LEU A 82 -5.09 -8.95 -14.40
N PRO A 83 -5.19 -9.52 -15.61
CA PRO A 83 -6.39 -10.24 -16.07
C PRO A 83 -6.67 -11.58 -15.35
N ASP A 84 -5.70 -12.15 -14.64
CA ASP A 84 -5.89 -13.39 -13.87
C ASP A 84 -6.62 -13.16 -12.53
N LEU A 85 -6.57 -11.94 -11.99
CA LEU A 85 -7.17 -11.61 -10.70
C LEU A 85 -8.65 -11.30 -10.89
N PHE A 86 -9.52 -11.79 -9.98
CA PHE A 86 -10.97 -11.56 -10.10
C PHE A 86 -11.62 -10.93 -8.87
N SER A 87 -11.07 -11.13 -7.66
CA SER A 87 -11.62 -10.49 -6.45
C SER A 87 -10.57 -10.23 -5.37
N PHE A 88 -10.91 -9.34 -4.44
CA PHE A 88 -10.09 -9.07 -3.26
C PHE A 88 -10.93 -8.80 -2.02
N ARG A 89 -10.26 -8.91 -0.87
CA ARG A 89 -10.74 -8.46 0.43
C ARG A 89 -9.61 -7.74 1.19
N ILE A 90 -9.86 -6.51 1.60
CA ILE A 90 -8.95 -5.72 2.44
C ILE A 90 -8.94 -6.31 3.84
N LEU A 91 -7.76 -6.71 4.31
CA LEU A 91 -7.58 -7.29 5.64
C LEU A 91 -7.25 -6.20 6.67
N ASP A 92 -6.33 -5.31 6.31
CA ASP A 92 -5.87 -4.20 7.14
C ASP A 92 -5.36 -3.04 6.25
N SER A 93 -4.68 -2.06 6.84
CA SER A 93 -4.19 -0.88 6.12
C SER A 93 -3.06 -1.14 5.11
N VAL A 94 -2.47 -2.33 5.11
CA VAL A 94 -1.32 -2.68 4.26
C VAL A 94 -1.47 -4.03 3.54
N LYS A 95 -2.46 -4.86 3.88
CA LYS A 95 -2.68 -6.18 3.28
C LYS A 95 -4.08 -6.35 2.70
N MET A 96 -4.15 -7.04 1.57
CA MET A 96 -5.38 -7.57 1.01
C MET A 96 -5.21 -9.03 0.61
N GLU A 97 -6.29 -9.79 0.75
CA GLU A 97 -6.44 -11.11 0.19
C GLU A 97 -6.89 -10.97 -1.26
N VAL A 98 -6.22 -11.67 -2.18
CA VAL A 98 -6.44 -11.58 -3.62
C VAL A 98 -6.71 -12.97 -4.17
N TYR A 99 -7.78 -13.10 -4.95
CA TYR A 99 -8.19 -14.34 -5.58
C TYR A 99 -7.94 -14.26 -7.09
N SER A 100 -7.47 -15.36 -7.66
CA SER A 100 -7.12 -15.47 -9.06
C SER A 100 -7.57 -16.79 -9.67
N ASN A 101 -7.66 -16.85 -10.99
CA ASN A 101 -8.05 -18.08 -11.69
C ASN A 101 -6.93 -19.12 -11.69
N THR A 102 -5.68 -18.68 -11.56
CA THR A 102 -4.49 -19.56 -11.58
C THR A 102 -4.25 -20.28 -10.24
N TYR A 103 -4.51 -19.64 -9.11
CA TYR A 103 -4.20 -20.20 -7.79
C TYR A 103 -5.45 -20.65 -7.03
N LYS A 104 -5.40 -21.85 -6.43
CA LYS A 104 -6.51 -22.42 -5.65
C LYS A 104 -6.72 -21.74 -4.29
N MET A 105 -5.65 -21.17 -3.74
CA MET A 105 -5.67 -20.47 -2.46
C MET A 105 -5.48 -18.98 -2.71
N PRO A 106 -6.15 -18.11 -1.94
CA PRO A 106 -5.93 -16.68 -2.09
C PRO A 106 -4.51 -16.30 -1.68
N MET A 107 -3.98 -15.28 -2.36
CA MET A 107 -2.68 -14.70 -2.09
C MET A 107 -2.82 -13.46 -1.22
N ILE A 108 -1.86 -13.24 -0.31
CA ILE A 108 -1.80 -12.01 0.47
C ILE A 108 -0.93 -11.01 -0.25
N TYR A 109 -1.55 -9.98 -0.80
CA TYR A 109 -0.86 -8.86 -1.42
C TYR A 109 -0.61 -7.79 -0.37
N GLN A 110 0.59 -7.21 -0.37
CA GLN A 110 0.81 -5.93 0.28
C GLN A 110 0.37 -4.81 -0.66
N TYR A 111 -0.14 -3.71 -0.10
CA TYR A 111 -0.53 -2.56 -0.90
C TYR A 111 -0.23 -1.24 -0.21
N LYS A 112 -0.11 -0.19 -1.04
CA LYS A 112 -0.05 1.21 -0.59
C LYS A 112 -0.96 2.04 -1.50
N VAL A 113 -1.81 2.86 -0.91
CA VAL A 113 -2.75 3.71 -1.66
C VAL A 113 -2.74 5.15 -1.15
N SER A 114 -2.91 6.09 -2.07
CA SER A 114 -3.14 7.51 -1.85
C SER A 114 -4.25 8.01 -2.80
N ALA A 115 -4.62 9.29 -2.76
CA ALA A 115 -5.60 9.79 -3.73
C ALA A 115 -5.11 9.69 -5.19
N LYS A 116 -3.80 9.59 -5.46
CA LYS A 116 -3.26 9.56 -6.83
C LYS A 116 -2.52 8.29 -7.21
N SER A 117 -2.12 7.46 -6.26
CA SER A 117 -1.26 6.30 -6.53
C SER A 117 -1.76 5.03 -5.86
N LEU A 118 -1.65 3.91 -6.55
CA LEU A 118 -1.83 2.57 -6.01
C LEU A 118 -0.56 1.75 -6.29
N GLN A 119 -0.07 1.05 -5.27
CA GLN A 119 0.98 0.05 -5.41
C GLN A 119 0.43 -1.29 -4.91
N LEU A 120 0.62 -2.34 -5.69
CA LEU A 120 0.28 -3.72 -5.34
C LEU A 120 1.55 -4.58 -5.39
N ASN A 121 1.79 -5.36 -4.33
CA ASN A 121 2.93 -6.25 -4.20
C ASN A 121 2.42 -7.67 -3.91
N PRO A 122 2.44 -8.56 -4.92
CA PRO A 122 2.19 -9.98 -4.72
C PRO A 122 3.22 -10.62 -3.77
N PRO A 123 2.91 -11.80 -3.20
CA PRO A 123 3.81 -12.53 -2.31
C PRO A 123 4.88 -13.30 -3.12
N CYS A 124 5.67 -12.60 -3.92
CA CYS A 124 6.78 -13.20 -4.68
C CYS A 124 7.96 -13.52 -3.75
N PHE A 125 8.71 -14.58 -4.07
CA PHE A 125 9.93 -14.95 -3.34
C PHE A 125 11.01 -13.88 -3.54
N GLU A 126 11.23 -13.49 -4.79
CA GLU A 126 11.97 -12.30 -5.17
C GLU A 126 11.04 -11.08 -5.28
N GLY A 127 11.53 -9.89 -4.97
CA GLY A 127 10.71 -8.67 -4.96
C GLY A 127 9.96 -8.44 -6.28
N CYS A 128 8.63 -8.26 -6.21
CA CYS A 128 7.80 -7.94 -7.37
C CYS A 128 6.76 -6.87 -7.03
N GLY A 129 6.25 -6.15 -8.03
CA GLY A 129 5.20 -5.17 -7.79
C GLY A 129 4.70 -4.42 -9.02
N TYR A 130 3.55 -3.78 -8.82
CA TYR A 130 2.85 -2.97 -9.81
C TYR A 130 2.57 -1.60 -9.22
N ARG A 131 2.81 -0.54 -10.00
CA ARG A 131 2.44 0.83 -9.65
C ARG A 131 1.49 1.41 -10.66
N PHE A 132 0.52 2.13 -10.13
CA PHE A 132 -0.54 2.75 -10.89
C PHE A 132 -0.74 4.20 -10.47
N VAL A 133 -1.29 4.98 -11.40
CA VAL A 133 -1.82 6.31 -11.14
C VAL A 133 -3.34 6.32 -11.30
N ARG A 134 -4.03 7.13 -10.51
CA ARG A 134 -5.48 7.28 -10.60
C ARG A 134 -5.85 7.92 -11.95
N GLU A 135 -6.95 7.47 -12.53
CA GLU A 135 -7.60 8.06 -13.70
C GLU A 135 -8.97 8.65 -13.34
#